data_AF-A0A6P0WX75-F1
#
_entry.id   AF-A0A6P0WX75-F1
#
_cell.length_a   1.000
_cell.length_b   1.000
_cell.length_c   1.000
_cell.angle_alpha   90.00
_cell.angle_beta   90.00
_cell.angle_gamma   90.00
#
_symmetry.space_group_name_H-M   'P 1'
#
loop_
_entity.id
_entity.type
_entity.pdbx_description
1 polymer ?
#
loop_
_entity_poly.entity_id
_entity_poly.type
_entity_poly.pdbx_seq_one_letter_code
_entity_poly.pdbx_strand_id
1 'polypeptide(L)'
;SSLEGAGEVAQTVEQTLASFLHPLTGGFAGKGWNFGRQPYKSDFYRLLERVPGVDHVSSLEVAEIEDLAGASQTERFLVYSGNHSISLTFLE
;
A
#
# COMPACT_ATOMS: atom_id res chain seq x y z
N SER A 1 -13.47 21.64 -8.02
CA SER A 1 -12.04 22.02 -7.92
C SER A 1 -11.29 21.33 -6.78
N SER A 2 -11.56 21.62 -5.49
CA SER A 2 -10.79 21.02 -4.37
C SER A 2 -11.21 19.58 -4.02
N LEU A 3 -12.51 19.27 -4.07
CA LEU A 3 -13.01 17.89 -3.82
C LEU A 3 -12.68 16.91 -4.98
N GLU A 4 -12.65 17.38 -6.22
CA GLU A 4 -12.28 16.55 -7.37
C GLU A 4 -10.80 16.14 -7.30
N GLY A 5 -9.89 17.09 -7.02
CA GLY A 5 -8.48 16.78 -6.81
C GLY A 5 -8.24 15.84 -5.62
N ALA A 6 -9.03 15.99 -4.54
CA ALA A 6 -9.00 15.06 -3.40
C ALA A 6 -9.36 13.62 -3.80
N GLY A 7 -10.42 13.47 -4.60
CA GLY A 7 -10.85 12.16 -5.11
C GLY A 7 -9.78 11.51 -5.99
N GLU A 8 -9.14 12.30 -6.86
CA GLU A 8 -8.05 11.81 -7.73
C GLU A 8 -6.83 11.35 -6.92
N VAL A 9 -6.43 12.09 -5.89
CA VAL A 9 -5.31 11.68 -5.02
C VAL A 9 -5.65 10.38 -4.27
N ALA A 10 -6.84 10.30 -3.67
CA ALA A 10 -7.26 9.09 -2.95
C ALA A 10 -7.28 7.86 -3.89
N GLN A 11 -7.83 8.01 -5.09
CA GLN A 11 -7.84 6.95 -6.09
C GLN A 11 -6.43 6.56 -6.53
N THR A 12 -5.54 7.53 -6.72
CA THR A 12 -4.15 7.26 -7.12
C THR A 12 -3.40 6.51 -6.01
N VAL A 13 -3.62 6.88 -4.75
CA VAL A 13 -3.07 6.18 -3.58
C VAL A 13 -3.56 4.72 -3.54
N GLU A 14 -4.87 4.50 -3.70
CA GLU A 14 -5.46 3.16 -3.70
C GLU A 14 -4.86 2.29 -4.81
N GLN A 15 -4.79 2.81 -6.04
CA GLN A 15 -4.21 2.10 -7.19
C GLN A 15 -2.71 1.81 -6.99
N THR A 16 -1.98 2.74 -6.38
CA THR A 16 -0.56 2.59 -6.08
C THR A 16 -0.33 1.48 -5.06
N LEU A 17 -1.11 1.44 -3.99
CA LEU A 17 -1.05 0.39 -2.96
C LEU A 17 -1.44 -0.97 -3.54
N ALA A 18 -2.53 -1.04 -4.30
CA ALA A 18 -2.99 -2.27 -4.94
C ALA A 18 -1.92 -2.84 -5.90
N SER A 19 -1.32 -1.96 -6.71
CA SER A 19 -0.26 -2.35 -7.65
C SER A 19 1.01 -2.80 -6.93
N PHE A 20 1.44 -2.07 -5.90
CA PHE A 20 2.62 -2.42 -5.11
C PHE A 20 2.47 -3.73 -4.35
N LEU A 21 1.28 -4.00 -3.81
CA LEU A 21 0.99 -5.24 -3.11
C LEU A 21 0.63 -6.39 -4.04
N HIS A 22 0.50 -6.18 -5.36
CA HIS A 22 0.13 -7.26 -6.27
C HIS A 22 1.13 -8.43 -6.19
N PRO A 23 0.68 -9.68 -5.98
CA PRO A 23 1.56 -10.80 -5.64
C PRO A 23 2.57 -11.11 -6.76
N LEU A 24 2.18 -10.92 -8.02
CA LEU A 24 2.98 -11.32 -9.19
C LEU A 24 3.67 -10.16 -9.91
N THR A 25 3.26 -8.92 -9.65
CA THR A 25 3.74 -7.74 -10.40
C THR A 25 4.09 -6.56 -9.50
N GLY A 26 3.84 -6.68 -8.20
CA GLY A 26 4.14 -5.65 -7.22
C GLY A 26 5.60 -5.61 -6.81
N GLY A 27 5.84 -4.98 -5.65
CA GLY A 27 7.15 -4.61 -5.15
C GLY A 27 7.79 -3.49 -5.98
N PHE A 28 8.86 -2.89 -5.45
CA PHE A 28 9.55 -1.79 -6.15
C PHE A 28 10.24 -2.21 -7.46
N ALA A 29 10.54 -3.51 -7.60
CA ALA A 29 11.13 -4.05 -8.81
C ALA A 29 10.08 -4.40 -9.90
N GLY A 30 8.79 -4.36 -9.57
CA GLY A 30 7.72 -4.73 -10.49
C GLY A 30 7.71 -6.22 -10.88
N LYS A 31 8.26 -7.09 -10.01
CA LYS A 31 8.44 -8.53 -10.27
C LYS A 31 7.58 -9.41 -9.36
N GLY A 32 6.67 -8.80 -8.60
CA GLY A 32 5.94 -9.49 -7.56
C GLY A 32 6.77 -9.70 -6.29
N TRP A 33 6.17 -10.43 -5.36
CA TRP A 33 6.76 -10.75 -4.08
C TRP A 33 7.33 -12.17 -4.11
N ASN A 34 8.54 -12.33 -3.56
CA ASN A 34 9.05 -13.67 -3.28
C ASN A 34 8.23 -14.27 -2.14
N PHE A 35 8.09 -15.60 -2.14
CA PHE A 35 7.48 -16.29 -1.02
C PHE A 35 8.13 -15.91 0.32
N GLY A 36 7.29 -15.68 1.33
CA GLY A 36 7.73 -15.33 2.68
C GLY A 36 8.19 -13.87 2.83
N ARG A 37 8.17 -13.08 1.75
CA ARG A 37 8.53 -11.65 1.81
C ARG A 37 7.30 -10.79 1.90
N GLN A 38 7.40 -9.78 2.76
CA GLN A 38 6.42 -8.72 2.88
C GLN A 38 7.10 -7.35 2.93
N PRO A 39 6.39 -6.28 2.54
CA PRO A 39 6.88 -4.92 2.69
C PRO A 39 7.02 -4.53 4.15
N TYR A 40 8.01 -3.68 4.44
CA TYR A 40 8.11 -3.00 5.72
C TYR A 40 7.23 -1.76 5.75
N LYS A 41 6.84 -1.29 6.94
CA LYS A 41 6.13 -0.02 7.11
C LYS A 41 6.81 1.15 6.39
N SER A 42 8.15 1.21 6.39
CA SER A 42 8.93 2.23 5.68
C SER A 42 8.80 2.17 4.15
N ASP A 43 8.52 1.00 3.59
CA ASP A 43 8.30 0.85 2.14
C ASP A 43 7.02 1.57 1.72
N PHE A 44 5.97 1.49 2.55
CA PHE A 44 4.72 2.21 2.30
C PHE A 44 4.90 3.72 2.39
N TYR A 45 5.63 4.24 3.38
CA TYR A 45 5.96 5.68 3.42
C TYR A 45 6.66 6.12 2.13
N ARG A 46 7.73 5.41 1.75
CA ARG A 46 8.48 5.69 0.52
C ARG A 46 7.61 5.62 -0.74
N LEU A 47 6.66 4.71 -0.77
CA LEU A 47 5.74 4.53 -1.89
C LEU A 47 4.75 5.69 -1.97
N LEU A 48 4.10 6.02 -0.85
CA LEU A 48 3.04 7.02 -0.76
C LEU A 48 3.56 8.45 -0.96
N GLU A 49 4.74 8.78 -0.42
CA GLU A 49 5.39 10.09 -0.61
C GLU A 49 5.81 10.36 -2.07
N ARG A 50 5.73 9.35 -2.96
CA ARG A 50 5.97 9.51 -4.40
C ARG A 50 4.69 9.73 -5.20
N VAL A 51 3.52 9.60 -4.57
CA VAL A 51 2.25 9.84 -5.24
C VAL A 51 2.08 11.33 -5.47
N PRO A 52 1.84 11.79 -6.72
CA PRO A 52 1.57 13.19 -6.99
C PRO A 52 0.39 13.70 -6.16
N GLY A 53 0.58 14.82 -5.47
CA GLY A 53 -0.44 15.41 -4.58
C GLY A 53 -0.40 14.91 -3.12
N VAL A 54 0.51 14.00 -2.77
CA VAL A 54 0.80 13.65 -1.38
C VAL A 54 2.06 14.39 -0.91
N ASP A 55 1.88 15.37 -0.03
CA ASP A 55 3.02 16.10 0.56
C ASP A 55 3.69 15.30 1.69
N HIS A 56 2.89 14.65 2.54
CA HIS A 56 3.37 13.83 3.65
C HIS A 56 2.30 12.85 4.14
N VAL A 57 2.74 11.71 4.69
CA VAL A 57 1.88 10.72 5.36
C VAL A 57 1.92 10.95 6.87
N SER A 58 0.90 11.62 7.43
CA SER A 58 0.84 11.97 8.86
C SER A 58 0.63 10.77 9.78
N SER A 59 -0.09 9.74 9.32
CA SER A 59 -0.30 8.49 10.03
C SER A 59 -0.42 7.33 9.04
N LEU A 60 0.09 6.18 9.44
CA LEU A 60 -0.01 4.93 8.68
C LEU A 60 -0.18 3.78 9.65
N GLU A 61 -1.21 2.98 9.44
CA GLU A 61 -1.43 1.70 10.11
C GLU A 61 -1.47 0.61 9.05
N VAL A 62 -0.79 -0.50 9.34
CA VAL A 62 -0.73 -1.67 8.45
C VAL A 62 -1.05 -2.87 9.32
N ALA A 63 -2.04 -3.65 8.90
CA ALA A 63 -2.42 -4.89 9.54
C ALA A 63 -2.16 -6.05 8.57
N GLU A 64 -1.48 -7.08 9.07
CA GLU A 64 -1.31 -8.35 8.37
C GLU A 64 -2.51 -9.24 8.74
N ILE A 65 -3.25 -9.70 7.73
CA ILE A 65 -4.37 -10.62 7.89
C ILE A 65 -4.01 -11.90 7.16
N GLU A 66 -4.02 -13.02 7.88
CA GLU A 66 -3.80 -14.34 7.29
C GLU A 66 -5.13 -14.93 6.84
N ASP A 67 -5.25 -15.25 5.54
CA ASP A 67 -6.38 -16.04 5.04
C ASP A 67 -6.34 -17.48 5.53
N LEU A 68 -5.12 -17.97 5.76
CA LEU A 68 -4.87 -19.30 6.30
C LEU A 68 -4.04 -19.17 7.58
N ALA A 69 -4.62 -19.58 8.70
CA ALA A 69 -3.98 -19.51 10.01
C ALA A 69 -2.62 -20.21 10.02
N GLY A 70 -1.58 -19.47 10.42
CA GLY A 70 -0.20 -19.94 10.47
C GLY A 70 0.57 -19.83 9.16
N ALA A 71 -0.01 -19.26 8.09
CA ALA A 71 0.67 -19.13 6.80
C ALA A 71 1.99 -18.35 6.90
N SER A 72 2.05 -17.29 7.70
CA SER A 72 3.28 -16.48 7.89
C SER A 72 4.45 -17.30 8.43
N GLN A 73 4.18 -18.29 9.28
CA GLN A 73 5.19 -19.16 9.91
C GLN A 73 5.79 -20.17 8.92
N THR A 74 5.12 -20.41 7.80
CA THR A 74 5.58 -21.39 6.80
C THR A 74 6.58 -20.81 5.80
N GLU A 75 6.74 -19.48 5.77
CA GLU A 75 7.46 -18.74 4.72
C GLU A 75 6.93 -19.02 3.28
N ARG A 76 5.77 -19.67 3.14
CA ARG A 76 5.15 -20.03 1.85
C ARG A 76 3.87 -19.25 1.61
N PHE A 77 3.94 -17.94 1.79
CA PHE A 77 2.85 -17.01 1.51
C PHE A 77 3.26 -15.97 0.47
N LEU A 78 2.27 -15.40 -0.20
CA LEU A 78 2.40 -14.19 -1.01
C LEU A 78 1.54 -13.12 -0.38
N VAL A 79 2.07 -11.90 -0.29
CA VAL A 79 1.26 -10.76 0.10
C VAL A 79 0.39 -10.32 -1.08
N TYR A 80 -0.78 -9.80 -0.76
CA TYR A 80 -1.66 -9.16 -1.71
C TYR A 80 -2.42 -8.01 -1.03
N SER A 81 -3.01 -7.15 -1.85
CA SER A 81 -3.74 -6.00 -1.34
C SER A 81 -5.01 -6.40 -0.60
N GLY A 82 -5.15 -5.95 0.64
CA GLY A 82 -6.41 -5.97 1.38
C GLY A 82 -7.25 -4.71 1.17
N ASN A 83 -8.07 -4.38 2.16
CA ASN A 83 -8.84 -3.13 2.17
C ASN A 83 -7.97 -1.93 2.53
N HIS A 84 -8.20 -0.81 1.85
CA HIS A 84 -7.56 0.47 2.15
C HIS A 84 -8.59 1.45 2.69
N SER A 85 -8.21 2.19 3.73
CA SER A 85 -8.95 3.35 4.22
C SER A 85 -8.05 4.56 4.08
N ILE A 86 -8.48 5.56 3.30
CA ILE A 86 -7.68 6.72 2.95
C ILE A 86 -8.40 7.97 3.44
N SER A 87 -7.72 8.72 4.31
CA SER A 87 -8.20 9.99 4.84
C SER A 87 -7.24 11.09 4.40
N LEU A 88 -7.76 12.11 3.71
CA LEU A 88 -6.98 13.25 3.26
C LEU A 88 -7.23 14.44 4.20
N THR A 89 -6.17 15.18 4.52
CA THR A 89 -6.25 16.43 5.27
C THR A 89 -5.56 17.52 4.46
N PHE A 90 -6.23 18.64 4.28
CA PHE A 90 -5.69 19.81 3.60
C PHE A 90 -5.16 20.76 4.66
N LEU A 91 -3.92 21.20 4.50
CA LEU A 91 -3.39 22.30 5.29
C LEU A 91 -3.94 23.60 4.69
N GLU A 92 -4.53 24.43 5.54
CA GLU A 92 -5.04 25.76 5.18
C GLU A 92 -3.92 26.77 4.87
#